data_AF-A0A9W6LJI0-F1
#
_entry.id   AF-A0A9W6LJI0-F1
#
_cell.length_a   1.000
_cell.length_b   1.000
_cell.length_c   1.000
_cell.angle_alpha   90.00
_cell.angle_beta   90.00
_cell.angle_gamma   90.00
#
_symmetry.space_group_name_H-M   'P 1'
#
loop_
_entity.id
_entity.type
_entity.pdbx_description
1 polymer ?
#
loop_
_entity_poly.entity_id
_entity_poly.type
_entity_poly.pdbx_seq_one_letter_code
_entity_poly.pdbx_strand_id
1 'polypeptide(L)'
;MKTMALVVAILLLFTVACGQFQQQHYEGAGAGAVVGGVAGALLDKKNPWRGGVIGAALGAVFGATIADISTRGSREAYQTGKPVEYRTEDGRGYYKAEPSSDYYYKDPYTKCRKVSEKVWEDGKLVKDTVKEICESEKQERSY
;
A
#
# COMPACT_ATOMS: atom_id res chain seq x y z
N MET A 1 -29.02 18.22 19.84
CA MET A 1 -27.83 17.95 20.70
C MET A 1 -27.40 16.49 20.68
N LYS A 2 -28.29 15.51 20.90
CA LYS A 2 -27.94 14.07 20.87
C LYS A 2 -27.39 13.58 19.52
N THR A 3 -27.94 14.07 18.40
CA THR A 3 -27.48 13.74 17.04
C THR A 3 -26.12 14.35 16.71
N MET A 4 -25.87 15.60 17.12
CA MET A 4 -24.56 16.26 16.99
C MET A 4 -23.48 15.54 17.81
N ALA A 5 -23.79 15.10 19.03
CA ALA A 5 -22.87 14.32 19.85
C ALA A 5 -22.54 12.95 19.23
N LEU A 6 -23.53 12.30 18.60
CA LEU A 6 -23.34 11.02 17.90
C LEU A 6 -22.46 11.18 16.64
N VAL A 7 -22.69 12.23 15.86
CA VAL A 7 -21.86 12.54 14.68
C VAL A 7 -20.42 12.87 15.09
N VAL A 8 -20.22 13.65 16.15
CA VAL A 8 -18.88 13.96 16.68
C VAL A 8 -18.19 12.72 17.25
N ALA A 9 -18.92 11.85 17.95
CA ALA A 9 -18.37 10.59 18.45
C ALA A 9 -17.96 9.64 17.32
N ILE A 10 -18.74 9.56 16.24
CA ILE A 10 -18.40 8.78 15.05
C ILE A 10 -17.15 9.36 14.36
N LEU A 11 -17.08 10.68 14.19
CA LEU A 11 -15.91 11.36 13.63
C LEU A 11 -14.64 11.12 14.44
N LEU A 12 -14.72 11.13 15.78
CA LEU A 12 -13.60 10.83 16.67
C LEU A 12 -13.16 9.36 16.62
N LEU A 13 -14.07 8.42 16.35
CA LEU A 13 -13.70 7.01 16.17
C LEU A 13 -12.93 6.79 14.85
N PHE A 14 -13.25 7.53 13.79
CA PHE A 14 -12.51 7.49 12.53
C PHE A 14 -11.10 8.09 12.62
N THR A 15 -10.86 9.09 13.48
CA THR A 15 -9.52 9.67 13.63
C THR A 15 -8.55 8.77 14.39
N VAL A 16 -9.02 7.98 15.37
CA VAL A 16 -8.17 7.05 16.14
C VAL A 16 -7.80 5.81 15.32
N ALA A 17 -8.71 5.33 14.45
CA ALA A 17 -8.41 4.25 13.51
C ALA A 17 -7.30 4.64 12.51
N CYS A 18 -7.09 5.95 12.30
CA CYS A 18 -6.09 6.43 11.34
C CYS A 18 -4.64 6.51 11.88
N GLY A 19 -4.43 6.36 13.19
CA GLY A 19 -3.10 6.55 13.77
C GLY A 19 -2.19 5.32 13.76
N GLN A 20 -2.75 4.12 13.62
CA GLN A 20 -2.04 2.86 13.84
C GLN A 20 -1.77 2.03 12.59
N PHE A 21 -2.27 2.44 11.42
CA PHE A 21 -1.98 1.75 10.17
C PHE A 21 -0.67 2.27 9.54
N GLN A 22 0.19 1.33 9.17
CA GLN A 22 1.52 1.53 8.57
C GLN A 22 1.54 2.69 7.57
N GLN A 23 2.57 3.56 7.62
CA GLN A 23 2.68 4.74 6.75
C GLN A 23 2.50 4.44 5.24
N GLN A 24 2.88 3.25 4.80
CA GLN A 24 2.69 2.81 3.41
C GLN A 24 1.24 2.50 3.03
N HIS A 25 0.37 2.08 3.97
CA HIS A 25 -1.07 1.96 3.68
C HIS A 25 -1.68 3.34 3.44
N TYR A 26 -1.24 4.36 4.18
CA TYR A 26 -1.67 5.74 3.95
C TYR A 26 -1.21 6.29 2.61
N GLU A 27 0.02 5.98 2.22
CA GLU A 27 0.57 6.42 0.95
C GLU A 27 -0.17 5.75 -0.23
N GLY A 28 -0.40 4.44 -0.15
CA GLY A 28 -1.19 3.71 -1.15
C GLY A 28 -2.65 4.15 -1.20
N ALA A 29 -3.31 4.25 -0.06
CA ALA A 29 -4.70 4.71 0.04
C ALA A 29 -4.85 6.17 -0.41
N GLY A 30 -3.92 7.04 -0.03
CA GLY A 30 -3.92 8.45 -0.41
C GLY A 30 -3.72 8.63 -1.92
N ALA A 31 -2.69 7.99 -2.48
CA ALA A 31 -2.45 8.01 -3.93
C ALA A 31 -3.64 7.44 -4.70
N GLY A 32 -4.18 6.31 -4.25
CA GLY A 32 -5.37 5.69 -4.82
C GLY A 32 -6.60 6.59 -4.72
N ALA A 33 -6.82 7.26 -3.59
CA ALA A 33 -7.93 8.19 -3.40
C ALA A 33 -7.84 9.40 -4.33
N VAL A 34 -6.64 9.96 -4.51
CA VAL A 34 -6.43 11.09 -5.41
C VAL A 34 -6.68 10.67 -6.86
N VAL A 35 -6.04 9.58 -7.31
CA VAL A 35 -6.20 9.10 -8.70
C VAL A 35 -7.64 8.68 -8.97
N GLY A 36 -8.24 7.91 -8.06
CA GLY A 36 -9.63 7.48 -8.16
C GLY A 36 -10.61 8.65 -8.10
N GLY A 37 -10.36 9.66 -7.26
CA GLY A 37 -11.20 10.84 -7.15
C GLY A 37 -11.16 11.72 -8.40
N VAL A 38 -9.98 11.94 -8.97
CA VAL A 38 -9.84 12.64 -10.25
C VAL A 38 -10.55 11.87 -11.35
N ALA A 39 -10.32 10.56 -11.47
CA ALA A 39 -10.97 9.73 -12.48
C ALA A 39 -12.50 9.75 -12.33
N GLY A 40 -13.00 9.59 -11.10
CA GLY A 40 -14.43 9.59 -10.78
C GLY A 40 -15.11 10.93 -11.10
N ALA A 41 -14.45 12.05 -10.81
CA ALA A 41 -14.97 13.38 -11.12
C ALA A 41 -15.05 13.64 -12.62
N LEU A 42 -14.11 13.12 -13.40
CA LEU A 42 -14.12 13.22 -14.87
C LEU A 42 -15.17 12.32 -15.52
N LEU A 43 -15.45 11.15 -14.93
CA LEU A 43 -16.42 10.20 -15.45
C LEU A 43 -17.88 10.64 -15.20
N ASP A 44 -18.20 11.16 -14.01
CA ASP A 44 -19.55 11.70 -13.73
C ASP A 44 -19.65 13.18 -14.13
N LYS A 45 -19.83 13.43 -15.43
CA LYS A 45 -20.00 14.80 -15.97
C LYS A 45 -21.23 15.52 -15.43
N LYS A 46 -22.25 14.79 -14.97
CA LYS A 46 -23.50 15.38 -14.44
C LYS A 46 -23.34 15.84 -12.99
N ASN A 47 -22.55 15.11 -12.20
CA ASN A 47 -22.19 15.49 -10.85
C ASN A 47 -20.75 15.07 -10.53
N PRO A 48 -19.76 15.89 -10.93
CA PRO A 48 -18.34 15.59 -10.74
C PRO A 48 -17.97 15.39 -9.27
N TRP A 49 -18.66 16.06 -8.36
CA TRP A 49 -18.42 15.94 -6.92
C TRP A 49 -18.82 14.55 -6.40
N ARG A 50 -19.99 14.04 -6.82
CA ARG A 50 -20.44 12.68 -6.48
C ARG A 50 -19.50 11.64 -7.08
N GLY A 51 -19.15 11.81 -8.36
CA GLY A 51 -18.20 10.94 -9.05
C GLY A 51 -16.84 10.92 -8.35
N GLY A 52 -16.34 12.09 -7.94
CA GLY A 52 -15.06 12.23 -7.25
C GLY A 52 -15.05 11.58 -5.87
N VAL A 53 -16.11 11.72 -5.07
CA VAL A 53 -16.17 11.05 -3.76
C VAL A 53 -16.21 9.54 -3.90
N ILE A 54 -17.02 9.01 -4.82
CA ILE A 54 -17.11 7.56 -5.07
C ILE A 54 -15.78 7.03 -5.60
N GLY A 55 -15.20 7.74 -6.58
CA GLY A 55 -13.91 7.38 -7.16
C GLY A 55 -12.78 7.42 -6.13
N ALA A 56 -12.76 8.42 -5.25
CA ALA A 56 -11.77 8.53 -4.19
C ALA A 56 -11.93 7.40 -3.17
N ALA A 57 -13.15 7.06 -2.78
CA ALA A 57 -13.40 5.96 -1.85
C ALA A 57 -12.93 4.62 -2.42
N LEU A 58 -13.30 4.31 -3.67
CA LEU A 58 -12.87 3.08 -4.35
C LEU A 58 -11.36 3.06 -4.54
N GLY A 59 -10.80 4.16 -5.03
CA GLY A 59 -9.36 4.30 -5.25
C GLY A 59 -8.57 4.15 -3.96
N ALA A 60 -9.06 4.67 -2.83
CA ALA A 60 -8.43 4.51 -1.52
C ALA A 60 -8.34 3.03 -1.11
N VAL A 61 -9.43 2.28 -1.26
CA VAL A 61 -9.47 0.85 -0.92
C VAL A 61 -8.50 0.07 -1.81
N PHE A 62 -8.56 0.26 -3.13
CA PHE A 62 -7.66 -0.42 -4.05
C PHE A 62 -6.19 -0.06 -3.78
N GLY A 63 -5.88 1.22 -3.62
CA GLY A 63 -4.54 1.69 -3.32
C GLY A 63 -3.99 1.14 -2.00
N ALA A 64 -4.83 1.03 -0.96
CA ALA A 64 -4.46 0.43 0.32
C ALA A 64 -4.12 -1.07 0.18
N THR A 65 -4.91 -1.82 -0.61
CA THR A 65 -4.69 -3.26 -0.83
C THR A 65 -3.41 -3.55 -1.61
N ILE A 66 -3.12 -2.77 -2.66
CA ILE A 66 -1.89 -2.93 -3.44
C ILE A 66 -0.67 -2.61 -2.57
N ALA A 67 -0.76 -1.57 -1.74
CA ALA A 67 0.32 -1.23 -0.80
C ALA A 67 0.54 -2.31 0.27
N ASP A 68 -0.53 -2.98 0.72
CA ASP A 68 -0.44 -4.13 1.64
C ASP A 68 0.32 -5.30 0.99
N ILE A 69 -0.10 -5.71 -0.21
CA ILE A 69 0.52 -6.82 -0.97
C ILE A 69 2.00 -6.52 -1.23
N SER A 70 2.29 -5.29 -1.67
CA SER A 70 3.65 -4.81 -1.89
C SER A 70 4.51 -4.92 -0.63
N THR A 71 3.97 -4.54 0.53
CA THR A 71 4.70 -4.56 1.80
C THR A 71 4.94 -5.99 2.29
N ARG A 72 3.92 -6.85 2.20
CA ARG A 72 4.01 -8.26 2.59
C ARG A 72 4.98 -9.02 1.70
N GLY A 73 4.83 -8.90 0.38
CA GLY A 73 5.70 -9.58 -0.59
C GLY A 73 7.15 -9.15 -0.47
N SER A 74 7.39 -7.85 -0.29
CA SER A 74 8.75 -7.33 -0.10
C SER A 74 9.39 -7.85 1.21
N ARG A 75 8.61 -7.89 2.30
CA ARG A 75 9.07 -8.42 3.60
C ARG A 75 9.28 -9.94 3.58
N GLU A 76 8.43 -10.68 2.89
CA GLU A 76 8.55 -12.14 2.76
C GLU A 76 9.77 -12.51 1.92
N ALA A 77 9.99 -11.82 0.80
CA ALA A 77 11.20 -11.98 -0.03
C ALA A 77 12.47 -11.65 0.78
N TYR A 78 12.40 -10.64 1.64
CA TYR A 78 13.47 -10.29 2.58
C TYR A 78 13.75 -11.40 3.62
N GLN A 79 12.70 -11.91 4.27
CA GLN A 79 12.83 -12.89 5.36
C GLN A 79 13.27 -14.27 4.86
N THR A 80 12.75 -14.68 3.71
CA THR A 80 13.00 -16.02 3.14
C THR A 80 14.22 -16.06 2.22
N GLY A 81 14.68 -14.91 1.72
CA GLY A 81 15.76 -14.82 0.74
C GLY A 81 15.39 -15.38 -0.62
N LYS A 82 14.10 -15.60 -0.88
CA LYS A 82 13.59 -16.21 -2.11
C LYS A 82 12.69 -15.22 -2.85
N PRO A 83 12.60 -15.31 -4.18
CA PRO A 83 11.62 -14.54 -4.92
C PRO A 83 10.19 -14.94 -4.49
N VAL A 84 9.33 -13.94 -4.29
CA VAL A 84 7.92 -14.09 -3.95
C VAL A 84 7.09 -13.61 -5.12
N GLU A 85 6.08 -14.39 -5.48
CA GLU A 85 5.21 -14.12 -6.62
C GLU A 85 3.75 -14.17 -6.19
N TYR A 86 2.98 -13.14 -6.54
CA TYR A 86 1.53 -13.15 -6.40
C TYR A 86 0.89 -12.92 -7.75
N ARG A 87 -0.18 -13.67 -8.03
CA ARG A 87 -0.95 -13.55 -9.25
C ARG A 87 -2.42 -13.41 -8.89
N THR A 88 -3.13 -12.53 -9.58
CA THR A 88 -4.58 -12.48 -9.45
C THR A 88 -5.20 -13.74 -10.07
N GLU A 89 -6.38 -14.13 -9.58
CA GLU A 89 -7.08 -15.35 -10.04
C GLU A 89 -7.44 -15.29 -11.53
N ASP A 90 -7.76 -14.09 -12.02
CA ASP A 90 -8.01 -13.81 -13.43
C ASP A 90 -6.73 -13.70 -14.28
N GLY A 91 -5.55 -13.82 -13.65
CA GLY A 91 -4.25 -13.81 -14.29
C GLY A 91 -3.80 -12.48 -14.90
N ARG A 92 -4.56 -11.38 -14.70
CA ARG A 92 -4.26 -10.05 -15.24
C ARG A 92 -3.18 -9.30 -14.47
N GLY A 93 -3.17 -9.44 -13.16
CA GLY A 93 -2.16 -8.86 -12.28
C GLY A 93 -1.11 -9.90 -11.92
N TYR A 94 0.16 -9.53 -12.12
CA TYR A 94 1.30 -10.32 -11.69
C TYR A 94 2.23 -9.42 -10.88
N TYR A 95 2.60 -9.88 -9.70
CA TYR A 95 3.48 -9.21 -8.77
C TYR A 95 4.67 -10.12 -8.51
N LYS A 96 5.88 -9.57 -8.59
CA LYS A 96 7.12 -10.28 -8.26
C LYS A 96 7.99 -9.40 -7.39
N ALA A 97 8.47 -9.96 -6.27
CA ALA A 97 9.46 -9.34 -5.43
C ALA A 97 10.68 -10.26 -5.31
N GLU A 98 11.85 -9.74 -5.68
CA GLU A 98 13.11 -10.50 -5.64
C GLU A 98 14.13 -9.75 -4.80
N PRO A 99 14.92 -10.45 -3.96
CA PRO A 99 16.05 -9.81 -3.28
C PRO A 99 17.05 -9.31 -4.33
N SER A 100 17.26 -7.99 -4.37
CA SER A 100 18.14 -7.32 -5.34
C SER A 100 19.57 -7.18 -4.82
N SER A 101 19.76 -7.20 -3.50
CA SER A 101 21.08 -7.30 -2.88
C SER A 101 21.39 -8.76 -2.56
N ASP A 102 22.68 -9.11 -2.65
CA ASP A 102 23.21 -10.41 -2.23
C ASP A 102 22.63 -10.76 -0.84
N TYR A 103 22.00 -11.94 -0.72
CA TYR A 103 21.25 -12.34 0.49
C TYR A 103 22.08 -12.18 1.78
N TYR A 104 23.39 -12.28 1.64
CA TYR A 104 24.39 -12.24 2.70
C TYR A 104 24.98 -10.85 3.01
N TYR A 105 24.91 -9.89 2.08
CA TYR A 105 25.49 -8.55 2.27
C TYR A 105 24.41 -7.52 2.60
N LYS A 106 24.19 -7.31 3.90
CA LYS A 106 23.56 -6.07 4.39
C LYS A 106 24.49 -4.91 4.11
N ASP A 107 23.94 -3.76 3.75
CA ASP A 107 24.73 -2.52 3.74
C ASP A 107 25.32 -2.32 5.15
N PRO A 108 26.66 -2.25 5.30
CA PRO A 108 27.30 -2.22 6.61
C PRO A 108 26.99 -0.95 7.41
N TYR A 109 26.50 0.10 6.75
CA TYR A 109 26.15 1.38 7.37
C TYR A 109 24.67 1.47 7.72
N THR A 110 23.77 0.97 6.88
CA THR A 110 22.32 1.09 7.11
C THR A 110 21.66 -0.16 7.69
N LYS A 111 22.35 -1.32 7.67
CA LYS A 111 21.78 -2.66 7.98
C LYS A 111 20.54 -3.02 7.13
N CYS A 112 20.30 -2.29 6.04
CA CYS A 112 19.15 -2.50 5.17
C CYS A 112 19.51 -3.45 4.02
N ARG A 113 18.48 -4.09 3.45
CA ARG A 113 18.60 -4.89 2.22
C ARG A 113 17.69 -4.33 1.14
N LYS A 114 18.05 -4.58 -0.12
CA LYS A 114 17.30 -4.07 -1.27
C LYS A 114 16.47 -5.19 -1.88
N VAL A 115 15.19 -4.91 -2.13
CA VAL A 115 14.25 -5.81 -2.79
C VAL A 115 13.77 -5.13 -4.07
N SER A 116 13.97 -5.79 -5.21
CA SER A 116 13.41 -5.35 -6.49
C SER A 116 11.96 -5.82 -6.55
N GLU A 117 11.05 -4.88 -6.70
CA GLU A 117 9.63 -5.10 -6.87
C GLU A 117 9.25 -4.77 -8.32
N LYS A 118 8.55 -5.71 -8.95
CA LYS A 118 7.98 -5.55 -10.28
C LYS A 118 6.51 -5.91 -10.28
N VAL A 119 5.70 -5.07 -10.91
CA VAL A 119 4.26 -5.27 -11.05
C VAL A 119 3.89 -5.17 -12.52
N TRP A 120 3.14 -6.16 -12.98
CA TRP A 120 2.60 -6.23 -14.32
C TRP A 120 1.07 -6.23 -14.27
N GLU A 121 0.46 -5.46 -15.16
CA GLU A 121 -0.98 -5.45 -15.41
C GLU A 121 -1.20 -5.71 -16.90
N ASP A 122 -2.04 -6.69 -17.23
CA ASP A 122 -2.34 -7.11 -18.60
C ASP A 122 -1.07 -7.40 -19.43
N GLY A 123 -0.05 -7.97 -18.77
CA GLY A 123 1.25 -8.28 -19.38
C GLY A 123 2.19 -7.08 -19.57
N LYS A 124 1.78 -5.86 -19.20
CA LYS A 124 2.62 -4.66 -19.25
C LYS A 124 3.24 -4.39 -17.89
N LEU A 125 4.53 -4.11 -17.86
CA LEU A 125 5.23 -3.69 -16.64
C LEU A 125 4.75 -2.28 -16.26
N VAL A 126 4.00 -2.16 -15.17
CA VAL A 126 3.45 -0.88 -14.67
C VAL A 126 4.28 -0.30 -13.54
N LYS A 127 5.10 -1.13 -12.87
CA LYS A 127 5.98 -0.71 -11.79
C LYS A 127 7.26 -1.52 -11.79
N ASP A 128 8.40 -0.84 -11.73
CA ASP A 128 9.73 -1.41 -11.49
C ASP A 128 10.44 -0.51 -10.49
N THR A 129 10.65 -0.98 -9.26
CA THR A 129 11.22 -0.17 -8.18
C THR A 129 12.04 -1.03 -7.25
N VAL A 130 13.18 -0.50 -6.80
CA VAL A 130 13.98 -1.11 -5.75
C VAL A 130 13.58 -0.48 -4.41
N LYS A 131 13.02 -1.29 -3.51
CA LYS A 131 12.69 -0.91 -2.14
C LYS A 131 13.82 -1.28 -1.21
N GLU A 132 14.21 -0.34 -0.35
CA GLU A 132 15.12 -0.60 0.75
C GLU A 132 14.32 -0.99 2.00
N ILE A 133 14.56 -2.20 2.50
CA ILE A 133 13.94 -2.71 3.73
C ILE A 133 15.02 -2.73 4.81
N CYS A 134 14.85 -1.83 5.77
CA CYS A 134 15.66 -1.78 6.96
C CYS A 134 15.00 -2.62 8.05
N GLU A 135 15.77 -3.49 8.72
CA GLU A 135 15.37 -3.99 10.02
C GLU A 135 15.40 -2.80 10.98
N SER A 136 14.27 -2.11 11.15
CA SER A 136 14.10 -1.28 12.33
C SER A 136 14.20 -2.24 13.53
N GLU A 137 15.24 -2.09 14.35
CA GLU A 137 15.32 -2.74 15.66
C GLU A 137 14.16 -2.25 16.53
N LYS A 138 12.95 -2.79 16.32
CA LYS A 138 11.95 -2.82 17.37
C LYS A 138 12.14 -4.17 18.07
N GLN A 139 13.15 -4.21 18.95
CA GLN A 139 13.11 -5.17 20.05
C GLN A 139 11.89 -4.81 20.89
N GLU A 140 10.76 -5.47 20.65
CA GLU A 140 9.77 -5.60 21.71
C GLU A 140 10.40 -6.49 22.77
N ARG A 141 11.03 -5.85 23.76
CA ARG A 141 11.31 -6.51 25.03
C ARG A 141 9.96 -6.87 25.64
N SER A 142 9.52 -8.09 25.40
CA SER A 142 8.58 -8.75 26.29
C SER A 142 9.29 -8.85 27.65
N TYR A 143 8.88 -8.01 28.60
CA TYR A 143 9.17 -8.19 30.02
C TYR A 143 8.04 -8.99 30.64
#